data_AF-A0A9Q2FLG1-F1
#
_entry.id   AF-A0A9Q2FLG1-F1
#
_cell.length_a   1.000
_cell.length_b   1.000
_cell.length_c   1.000
_cell.angle_alpha   90.00
_cell.angle_beta   90.00
_cell.angle_gamma   90.00
#
_symmetry.space_group_name_H-M   'P 1'
#
loop_
_entity.id
_entity.type
_entity.pdbx_description
1 polymer ?
#
loop_
_entity_poly.entity_id
_entity_poly.type
_entity_poly.pdbx_seq_one_letter_code
_entity_poly.pdbx_strand_id
1 'polypeptide(L)'
;MSTLQYCIDRIDFQRKEGENSGVCLHLAGWIYDPAATIEKVMFSCAGENYPIASFGQASPDVGSIFGAGAGNCRFEEVIETRGFPRLGAFSRAVLRVMRSDGTSVEASLGGPTPRSWAVPRGDFASFKARVAILASDPEELEQQLAAIADLSLWAQAGVVVGEGHHDALEKIAHKYNSPYISKRSDCVVSAGVLATFYLRYVMDSDIVLLLDRALPQRQNWDQNWVLGALSFGSVVHTETENAQSQSGADGAWWRPYRVAPSVMTCCLAFSRTDIDYYGLPQMRTRAFGATSQDKEFVPEVYAFSESILSLGTASLDVSGGIKECGSTLSSEWRNEIQSAVLSASLPGEISFPLLNPPEDKILFSRFISFGDNCEFGLVQRKIGLETLDLLRFGGTGDNQEGLLRALQEDFRAFGSPEDVHIYEVGGEWISGSQRYGVTFHTHRHVKDTERDDVQTSEQTKLKYLARKLLEDLEDGEKIIVRKSNRGITVDEMRSLLQGVRRYGDCPLLIVSEATDNVAINTVRALGNGLFHGTIRRLAPYENAGGGSVEDWRQICCAMIAQLEEKGLN
;
A
#
# COMPACT_ATOMS: atom_id res chain seq x y z
N MET A 1 42.00 -8.89 -23.06
CA MET A 1 40.76 -8.22 -22.61
C MET A 1 41.14 -7.43 -21.38
N SER A 2 41.36 -6.11 -21.50
CA SER A 2 41.57 -5.29 -20.31
C SER A 2 40.25 -5.20 -19.56
N THR A 3 40.28 -5.60 -18.30
CA THR A 3 39.14 -5.45 -17.41
C THR A 3 39.08 -3.98 -17.02
N LEU A 4 37.99 -3.30 -17.39
CA LEU A 4 37.63 -1.99 -16.86
C LEU A 4 37.74 -2.04 -15.32
N GLN A 5 38.48 -1.11 -14.74
CA GLN A 5 38.65 -1.01 -13.28
C GLN A 5 37.81 0.14 -12.77
N TYR A 6 36.97 -0.09 -11.77
CA TYR A 6 36.14 0.96 -11.22
C TYR A 6 35.75 0.65 -9.78
N CYS A 7 35.36 1.69 -9.05
CA CYS A 7 34.73 1.60 -7.75
C CYS A 7 33.61 2.62 -7.68
N ILE A 8 32.51 2.24 -7.05
CA ILE A 8 31.45 3.17 -6.68
C ILE A 8 31.60 3.45 -5.19
N ASP A 9 31.91 4.70 -4.88
CA ASP A 9 32.14 5.16 -3.51
C ASP A 9 30.82 5.53 -2.82
N ARG A 10 29.83 6.00 -3.59
CA ARG A 10 28.56 6.48 -3.04
C ARG A 10 27.40 6.30 -4.03
N ILE A 11 26.29 5.77 -3.53
CA ILE A 11 24.99 5.81 -4.19
C ILE A 11 23.89 6.07 -3.15
N ASP A 12 23.40 7.30 -3.06
CA ASP A 12 22.31 7.68 -2.15
C ASP A 12 21.29 8.59 -2.80
N PHE A 13 20.07 8.54 -2.29
CA PHE A 13 18.98 9.41 -2.71
C PHE A 13 18.82 10.56 -1.71
N GLN A 14 18.42 11.75 -2.14
CA GLN A 14 18.17 12.86 -1.23
C GLN A 14 16.92 13.64 -1.65
N ARG A 15 16.17 14.18 -0.68
CA ARG A 15 15.07 15.11 -1.02
C ARG A 15 15.67 16.40 -1.56
N LYS A 16 15.04 16.93 -2.60
CA LYS A 16 15.39 18.25 -3.14
C LYS A 16 14.97 19.32 -2.12
N GLU A 17 15.87 20.22 -1.78
CA GLU A 17 15.55 21.35 -0.90
C GLU A 17 14.37 22.16 -1.45
N GLY A 18 13.34 22.36 -0.62
CA GLY A 18 12.16 23.15 -0.96
C GLY A 18 11.06 22.44 -1.77
N GLU A 19 11.20 21.14 -2.10
CA GLU A 19 10.15 20.36 -2.77
C GLU A 19 9.72 19.14 -1.93
N ASN A 20 8.42 18.97 -1.68
CA ASN A 20 7.90 17.85 -0.90
C ASN A 20 7.98 16.49 -1.61
N SER A 21 8.25 16.45 -2.93
CA SER A 21 8.20 15.22 -3.74
C SER A 21 9.39 15.00 -4.66
N GLY A 22 10.35 15.92 -4.70
CA GLY A 22 11.54 15.79 -5.56
C GLY A 22 12.63 14.98 -4.87
N VAL A 23 13.14 13.93 -5.50
CA VAL A 23 14.32 13.19 -5.03
C VAL A 23 15.46 13.35 -6.05
N CYS A 24 16.71 13.41 -5.64
CA CYS A 24 17.89 13.37 -6.51
C CYS A 24 18.75 12.14 -6.17
N LEU A 25 19.40 11.58 -7.18
CA LEU A 25 20.39 10.51 -7.02
C LEU A 25 21.78 11.13 -6.97
N HIS A 26 22.52 10.87 -5.91
CA HIS A 26 23.93 11.23 -5.77
C HIS A 26 24.77 10.00 -6.08
N LEU A 27 25.69 10.14 -7.03
CA LEU A 27 26.50 9.05 -7.55
C LEU A 27 27.97 9.49 -7.61
N ALA A 28 28.84 8.83 -6.84
CA ALA A 28 30.26 9.15 -6.81
C ALA A 28 31.12 7.89 -6.87
N GLY A 29 32.31 8.02 -7.47
CA GLY A 29 33.24 6.91 -7.62
C GLY A 29 34.38 7.24 -8.58
N TRP A 30 35.03 6.19 -9.08
CA TRP A 30 36.08 6.32 -10.07
C TRP A 30 36.03 5.19 -11.10
N ILE A 31 36.39 5.51 -12.34
CA ILE A 31 36.50 4.55 -13.44
C ILE A 31 37.81 4.77 -14.18
N TYR A 32 38.59 3.71 -14.30
CA TYR A 32 39.87 3.68 -15.00
C TYR A 32 39.92 2.52 -16.01
N ASP A 33 40.37 2.82 -17.21
CA ASP A 33 40.64 1.80 -18.23
C ASP A 33 42.11 1.87 -18.66
N PRO A 34 42.94 0.86 -18.32
CA PRO A 34 44.35 0.88 -18.67
C PRO A 34 44.63 0.67 -20.16
N ALA A 35 43.66 0.23 -20.96
CA ALA A 35 43.87 -0.06 -22.39
C ALA A 35 43.27 0.97 -23.34
N ALA A 36 42.44 1.89 -22.86
CA ALA A 36 41.75 2.86 -23.70
C ALA A 36 41.52 4.18 -22.96
N THR A 37 41.49 5.28 -23.73
CA THR A 37 41.05 6.57 -23.18
C THR A 37 39.53 6.58 -23.08
N ILE A 38 39.01 6.96 -21.92
CA ILE A 38 37.58 7.12 -21.68
C ILE A 38 37.15 8.47 -22.27
N GLU A 39 36.20 8.44 -23.21
CA GLU A 39 35.66 9.65 -23.83
C GLU A 39 34.45 10.17 -23.05
N LYS A 40 33.57 9.27 -22.59
CA LYS A 40 32.33 9.64 -21.91
C LYS A 40 31.86 8.53 -20.97
N VAL A 41 31.26 8.95 -19.86
CA VAL A 41 30.58 8.07 -18.91
C VAL A 41 29.10 8.46 -18.83
N MET A 42 28.21 7.47 -18.89
CA MET A 42 26.76 7.66 -18.77
C MET A 42 26.22 6.74 -17.67
N PHE A 43 25.37 7.25 -16.79
CA PHE A 43 24.49 6.43 -15.96
C PHE A 43 23.27 6.00 -16.78
N SER A 44 23.05 4.70 -16.92
CA SER A 44 21.99 4.10 -17.72
C SER A 44 21.01 3.37 -16.83
N CYS A 45 19.74 3.75 -16.84
CA CYS A 45 18.68 3.10 -16.06
C CYS A 45 17.40 3.00 -16.90
N ALA A 46 16.87 1.78 -17.08
CA ALA A 46 15.66 1.47 -17.87
C ALA A 46 15.57 2.13 -19.27
N GLY A 47 16.71 2.21 -19.96
CA GLY A 47 16.79 2.76 -21.32
C GLY A 47 17.04 4.27 -21.38
N GLU A 48 16.91 4.97 -20.25
CA GLU A 48 17.31 6.36 -20.10
C GLU A 48 18.82 6.46 -19.82
N ASN A 49 19.48 7.46 -20.39
CA ASN A 49 20.91 7.67 -20.25
C ASN A 49 21.21 9.09 -19.76
N TYR A 50 21.87 9.20 -18.62
CA TYR A 50 22.23 10.45 -17.96
C TYR A 50 23.74 10.64 -18.04
N PRO A 51 24.26 11.74 -18.62
CA PRO A 51 25.69 11.97 -18.70
C PRO A 51 26.30 12.24 -17.32
N ILE A 52 27.43 11.60 -17.02
CA ILE A 52 28.26 11.91 -15.85
C ILE A 52 29.27 12.98 -16.27
N ALA A 53 28.82 14.24 -16.29
CA ALA A 53 29.62 15.38 -16.74
C ALA A 53 30.81 15.68 -15.82
N SER A 54 30.71 15.27 -14.56
CA SER A 54 31.72 15.42 -13.52
C SER A 54 32.90 14.44 -13.64
N PHE A 55 32.90 13.51 -14.61
CA PHE A 55 34.00 12.56 -14.80
C PHE A 55 35.29 13.26 -15.24
N GLY A 56 36.42 12.78 -14.73
CA GLY A 56 37.75 13.35 -15.01
C GLY A 56 38.32 14.18 -13.86
N GLN A 57 37.69 14.13 -12.68
CA GLN A 57 38.20 14.79 -11.48
C GLN A 57 39.47 14.12 -10.95
N ALA A 58 40.29 14.92 -10.27
CA ALA A 58 41.53 14.48 -9.65
C ALA A 58 41.30 13.33 -8.66
N SER A 59 42.12 12.31 -8.76
CA SER A 59 42.09 11.09 -7.96
C SER A 59 43.51 10.66 -7.56
N PRO A 60 44.18 11.41 -6.67
CA PRO A 60 45.56 11.11 -6.27
C PRO A 60 45.70 9.75 -5.59
N ASP A 61 44.68 9.33 -4.85
CA ASP A 61 44.58 8.02 -4.22
C ASP A 61 44.59 6.89 -5.26
N VAL A 62 43.76 6.98 -6.29
CA VAL A 62 43.73 5.97 -7.36
C VAL A 62 44.99 6.04 -8.22
N GLY A 63 45.48 7.25 -8.49
CA GLY A 63 46.75 7.47 -9.18
C GLY A 63 47.96 6.88 -8.45
N SER A 64 47.92 6.78 -7.12
CA SER A 64 48.96 6.12 -6.34
C SER A 64 48.98 4.60 -6.51
N ILE A 65 47.82 4.00 -6.83
CA ILE A 65 47.65 2.55 -6.99
C ILE A 65 47.93 2.11 -8.44
N PHE A 66 47.39 2.84 -9.42
CA PHE A 66 47.45 2.46 -10.84
C PHE A 66 48.38 3.33 -11.69
N GLY A 67 49.03 4.34 -11.09
CA GLY A 67 49.95 5.26 -11.75
C GLY A 67 49.30 6.55 -12.25
N ALA A 68 50.13 7.48 -12.78
CA ALA A 68 49.71 8.84 -13.13
C ALA A 68 48.54 8.91 -14.14
N GLY A 69 48.37 7.90 -15.00
CA GLY A 69 47.25 7.81 -15.94
C GLY A 69 45.88 7.63 -15.28
N ALA A 70 45.83 7.19 -14.03
CA ALA A 70 44.63 7.09 -13.22
C ALA A 70 44.43 8.31 -12.29
N GLY A 71 45.26 9.35 -12.42
CA GLY A 71 45.22 10.52 -11.54
C GLY A 71 44.01 11.44 -11.73
N ASN A 72 43.20 11.23 -12.78
CA ASN A 72 42.02 12.04 -13.11
C ASN A 72 40.84 11.16 -13.56
N CYS A 73 40.34 10.31 -12.67
CA CYS A 73 39.34 9.30 -13.01
C CYS A 73 38.09 9.33 -12.12
N ARG A 74 37.99 10.30 -11.21
CA ARG A 74 36.86 10.43 -10.29
C ARG A 74 35.67 11.13 -10.95
N PHE A 75 34.50 10.87 -10.40
CA PHE A 75 33.26 11.57 -10.69
C PHE A 75 32.42 11.73 -9.41
N GLU A 76 31.60 12.77 -9.38
CA GLU A 76 30.58 13.02 -8.36
C GLU A 76 29.44 13.77 -9.03
N GLU A 77 28.34 13.08 -9.27
CA GLU A 77 27.21 13.57 -10.06
C GLU A 77 25.93 13.58 -9.24
N VAL A 78 25.12 14.62 -9.43
CA VAL A 78 23.75 14.70 -8.91
C VAL A 78 22.79 14.61 -10.09
N ILE A 79 22.01 13.53 -10.13
CA ILE A 79 21.08 13.24 -11.22
C ILE A 79 19.66 13.54 -10.71
N GLU A 80 18.99 14.49 -11.34
CA GLU A 80 17.58 14.78 -11.04
C GLU A 80 16.70 13.58 -11.43
N THR A 81 15.87 13.12 -10.49
CA THR A 81 15.01 11.95 -10.74
C THR A 81 13.71 12.28 -11.48
N ARG A 82 13.52 13.52 -11.95
CA ARG A 82 12.34 13.88 -12.75
C ARG A 82 12.37 13.10 -14.07
N GLY A 83 11.56 12.03 -14.14
CA GLY A 83 11.54 11.10 -15.26
C GLY A 83 12.30 9.80 -15.03
N PHE A 84 12.81 9.54 -13.82
CA PHE A 84 13.38 8.23 -13.49
C PHE A 84 12.36 7.12 -13.76
N PRO A 85 12.69 6.15 -14.60
CA PRO A 85 11.83 4.99 -14.78
C PRO A 85 11.81 4.20 -13.48
N ARG A 86 10.60 3.97 -12.95
CA ARG A 86 10.19 2.98 -11.92
C ARG A 86 11.31 2.46 -11.01
N LEU A 87 11.21 2.64 -9.69
CA LEU A 87 12.21 2.24 -8.68
C LEU A 87 12.83 0.84 -8.90
N GLY A 88 12.04 -0.14 -9.36
CA GLY A 88 12.55 -1.49 -9.67
C GLY A 88 13.58 -1.56 -10.82
N ALA A 89 13.61 -0.59 -11.74
CA ALA A 89 14.60 -0.52 -12.81
C ALA A 89 16.01 -0.22 -12.31
N PHE A 90 16.13 0.35 -11.11
CA PHE A 90 17.41 0.68 -10.49
C PHE A 90 18.26 -0.58 -10.20
N SER A 91 17.60 -1.72 -9.96
CA SER A 91 18.27 -3.03 -9.88
C SER A 91 19.08 -3.39 -11.13
N ARG A 92 18.83 -2.74 -12.27
CA ARG A 92 19.54 -2.97 -13.54
C ARG A 92 20.34 -1.76 -14.01
N ALA A 93 20.53 -0.77 -13.14
CA ALA A 93 21.28 0.42 -13.51
C ALA A 93 22.77 0.11 -13.64
N VAL A 94 23.41 0.72 -14.64
CA VAL A 94 24.83 0.51 -14.99
C VAL A 94 25.49 1.83 -15.39
N LEU A 95 26.81 1.91 -15.26
CA LEU A 95 27.62 2.95 -15.88
C LEU A 95 28.10 2.48 -17.26
N ARG A 96 27.64 3.10 -18.33
CA ARG A 96 28.14 2.88 -19.69
C ARG A 96 29.37 3.76 -19.91
N VAL A 97 30.51 3.12 -20.17
CA VAL A 97 31.79 3.77 -20.44
C VAL A 97 32.07 3.69 -21.94
N MET A 98 32.12 4.83 -22.61
CA MET A 98 32.47 4.93 -24.02
C MET A 98 33.95 5.26 -24.17
N ARG A 99 34.66 4.45 -24.95
CA ARG A 99 36.08 4.60 -25.24
C ARG A 99 36.28 5.39 -26.52
N SER A 100 37.43 6.03 -26.64
CA SER A 100 37.82 6.80 -27.83
C SER A 100 37.91 5.97 -29.12
N ASP A 101 37.97 4.64 -29.03
CA ASP A 101 37.94 3.73 -30.18
C ASP A 101 36.52 3.38 -30.68
N GLY A 102 35.49 4.00 -30.08
CA GLY A 102 34.08 3.79 -30.39
C GLY A 102 33.46 2.56 -29.71
N THR A 103 34.22 1.81 -28.90
CA THR A 103 33.68 0.68 -28.14
C THR A 103 33.07 1.14 -26.82
N SER A 104 32.08 0.39 -26.32
CA SER A 104 31.44 0.66 -25.03
C SER A 104 31.54 -0.54 -24.10
N VAL A 105 31.80 -0.29 -22.82
CA VAL A 105 31.80 -1.31 -21.75
C VAL A 105 30.83 -0.86 -20.65
N GLU A 106 30.15 -1.82 -20.04
CA GLU A 106 29.26 -1.57 -18.91
C GLU A 106 29.98 -1.89 -17.59
N ALA A 107 29.99 -0.94 -16.66
CA ALA A 107 30.34 -1.13 -15.26
C ALA A 107 29.04 -1.30 -14.47
N SER A 108 28.94 -2.38 -13.69
CA SER A 108 27.86 -2.56 -12.72
C SER A 108 27.98 -1.50 -11.62
N LEU A 109 26.89 -1.12 -10.97
CA LEU A 109 26.95 -0.18 -9.84
C LEU A 109 27.53 -0.79 -8.55
N GLY A 110 28.02 -2.02 -8.61
CA GLY A 110 28.57 -2.78 -7.48
C GLY A 110 27.64 -3.92 -7.06
N GLY A 111 28.22 -4.93 -6.42
CA GLY A 111 27.48 -6.00 -5.76
C GLY A 111 27.26 -7.26 -6.61
N PRO A 112 26.73 -8.33 -5.99
CA PRO A 112 26.35 -9.55 -6.68
C PRO A 112 25.26 -9.27 -7.72
N THR A 113 25.25 -10.04 -8.81
CA THR A 113 24.26 -9.88 -9.89
C THR A 113 22.83 -9.89 -9.31
N PRO A 114 22.07 -8.79 -9.45
CA PRO A 114 20.74 -8.69 -8.88
C PRO A 114 19.83 -9.80 -9.40
N ARG A 115 18.93 -10.28 -8.53
CA ARG A 115 17.93 -11.27 -8.93
C ARG A 115 16.94 -10.61 -9.88
N SER A 116 16.79 -11.16 -11.09
CA SER A 116 16.02 -10.57 -12.20
C SER A 116 14.53 -10.32 -11.93
N TRP A 117 14.01 -10.78 -10.78
CA TRP A 117 12.59 -10.86 -10.43
C TRP A 117 12.17 -9.97 -9.24
N ALA A 118 13.08 -9.39 -8.46
CA ALA A 118 12.76 -8.50 -7.33
C ALA A 118 12.28 -7.08 -7.76
N VAL A 119 11.84 -6.92 -9.01
CA VAL A 119 11.48 -5.65 -9.65
C VAL A 119 9.99 -5.34 -9.40
N PRO A 120 9.64 -4.37 -8.53
CA PRO A 120 8.26 -3.90 -8.41
C PRO A 120 7.78 -3.29 -9.72
N ARG A 121 6.50 -3.54 -10.04
CA ARG A 121 5.77 -2.88 -11.11
C ARG A 121 5.08 -1.64 -10.52
N GLY A 122 5.72 -0.47 -10.56
CA GLY A 122 5.13 0.78 -10.08
C GLY A 122 6.06 1.99 -10.29
N ASP A 123 5.50 3.19 -10.35
CA ASP A 123 6.28 4.42 -10.29
C ASP A 123 6.66 4.78 -8.83
N PHE A 124 7.54 5.77 -8.65
CA PHE A 124 7.95 6.23 -7.32
C PHE A 124 6.76 6.75 -6.47
N ALA A 125 5.69 7.25 -7.08
CA ALA A 125 4.56 7.85 -6.38
C ALA A 125 3.63 6.78 -5.77
N SER A 126 3.55 5.61 -6.37
CA SER A 126 2.76 4.47 -5.91
C SER A 126 3.49 3.50 -4.96
N PHE A 127 4.79 3.69 -4.77
CA PHE A 127 5.67 2.77 -4.04
C PHE A 127 5.42 2.81 -2.53
N LYS A 128 5.21 1.64 -1.92
CA LYS A 128 4.90 1.51 -0.47
C LYS A 128 5.98 0.71 0.27
N ALA A 129 6.80 1.39 1.07
CA ALA A 129 7.68 0.74 2.05
C ALA A 129 7.11 0.90 3.46
N ARG A 130 6.92 -0.21 4.18
CA ARG A 130 6.37 -0.19 5.54
C ARG A 130 7.26 -0.94 6.52
N VAL A 131 7.34 -0.42 7.75
CA VAL A 131 8.11 -0.99 8.85
C VAL A 131 7.17 -1.57 9.89
N ALA A 132 7.40 -2.83 10.27
CA ALA A 132 6.76 -3.44 11.43
C ALA A 132 7.74 -3.50 12.59
N ILE A 133 7.24 -3.34 13.81
CA ILE A 133 8.04 -3.36 15.02
C ILE A 133 7.56 -4.50 15.90
N LEU A 134 8.47 -5.38 16.29
CA LEU A 134 8.25 -6.38 17.33
C LEU A 134 8.59 -5.73 18.68
N ALA A 135 7.56 -5.38 19.44
CA ALA A 135 7.70 -4.52 20.60
C ALA A 135 7.49 -5.30 21.90
N SER A 136 8.42 -5.13 22.84
CA SER A 136 8.30 -5.64 24.21
C SER A 136 8.42 -4.57 25.28
N ASP A 137 9.00 -3.41 24.93
CA ASP A 137 9.23 -2.30 25.86
C ASP A 137 8.63 -0.99 25.31
N PRO A 138 7.84 -0.24 26.11
CA PRO A 138 7.23 1.01 25.67
C PRO A 138 8.21 2.14 25.34
N GLU A 139 9.29 2.28 26.11
CA GLU A 139 10.25 3.37 25.90
C GLU A 139 11.04 3.12 24.61
N GLU A 140 11.46 1.87 24.39
CA GLU A 140 12.07 1.43 23.16
C GLU A 140 11.15 1.63 21.95
N LEU A 141 9.87 1.23 22.05
CA LEU A 141 8.90 1.40 20.97
C LEU A 141 8.74 2.88 20.57
N GLU A 142 8.65 3.78 21.55
CA GLU A 142 8.51 5.21 21.26
C GLU A 142 9.74 5.78 20.56
N GLN A 143 10.95 5.37 20.97
CA GLN A 143 12.18 5.76 20.30
C GLN A 143 12.25 5.24 18.86
N GLN A 144 11.84 3.98 18.64
CA GLN A 144 11.82 3.36 17.31
C GLN A 144 10.84 4.07 16.36
N LEU A 145 9.62 4.33 16.81
CA LEU A 145 8.60 5.00 15.99
C LEU A 145 8.97 6.45 15.69
N ALA A 146 9.53 7.18 16.67
CA ALA A 146 10.06 8.53 16.44
C ALA A 146 11.19 8.51 15.40
N ALA A 147 12.15 7.60 15.55
CA ALA A 147 13.25 7.46 14.60
C ALA A 147 12.76 7.11 13.18
N ILE A 148 11.76 6.24 13.04
CA ILE A 148 11.14 5.96 11.74
C ILE A 148 10.49 7.22 11.15
N ALA A 149 9.75 7.98 11.94
CA ALA A 149 9.07 9.18 11.47
C ALA A 149 10.05 10.29 11.03
N ASP A 150 11.14 10.47 11.78
CA ASP A 150 12.06 11.60 11.60
C ASP A 150 13.22 11.31 10.65
N LEU A 151 13.63 10.03 10.53
CA LEU A 151 14.84 9.63 9.81
C LEU A 151 14.57 8.88 8.51
N SER A 152 13.34 8.46 8.20
CA SER A 152 13.07 7.67 6.99
C SER A 152 12.85 8.55 5.76
N LEU A 153 13.39 8.13 4.61
CA LEU A 153 13.12 8.78 3.34
C LEU A 153 11.80 8.31 2.72
N TRP A 154 11.60 6.98 2.67
CA TRP A 154 10.51 6.30 1.97
C TRP A 154 9.64 5.45 2.89
N ALA A 155 10.25 4.78 3.87
CA ALA A 155 9.56 3.86 4.75
C ALA A 155 8.68 4.60 5.76
N GLN A 156 7.46 4.08 5.97
CA GLN A 156 6.54 4.57 6.99
C GLN A 156 6.30 3.48 8.04
N ALA A 157 5.97 3.90 9.26
CA ALA A 157 5.49 2.96 10.27
C ALA A 157 4.24 2.23 9.75
N GLY A 158 4.18 0.93 10.03
CA GLY A 158 3.21 0.01 9.47
C GLY A 158 2.35 -0.64 10.54
N VAL A 159 2.93 -1.55 11.33
CA VAL A 159 2.22 -2.27 12.39
C VAL A 159 3.15 -2.56 13.57
N VAL A 160 2.61 -2.54 14.79
CA VAL A 160 3.33 -2.96 15.99
C VAL A 160 2.76 -4.30 16.45
N VAL A 161 3.63 -5.28 16.71
CA VAL A 161 3.24 -6.59 17.23
C VAL A 161 3.86 -6.76 18.61
N GLY A 162 3.02 -6.88 19.64
CA GLY A 162 3.46 -7.14 21.01
C GLY A 162 3.08 -8.54 21.49
N GLU A 163 3.85 -9.06 22.45
CA GLU A 163 3.51 -10.30 23.15
C GLU A 163 2.44 -10.02 24.22
N GLY A 164 1.22 -10.50 23.97
CA GLY A 164 0.05 -10.23 24.79
C GLY A 164 -0.53 -8.83 24.62
N HIS A 165 -1.61 -8.58 25.36
CA HIS A 165 -2.24 -7.27 25.39
C HIS A 165 -1.45 -6.34 26.31
N HIS A 166 -1.06 -5.17 25.80
CA HIS A 166 -0.24 -4.22 26.52
C HIS A 166 -0.66 -2.77 26.19
N ASP A 167 -1.50 -2.18 27.03
CA ASP A 167 -2.10 -0.84 26.83
C ASP A 167 -1.08 0.25 26.47
N ALA A 168 0.10 0.24 27.10
CA ALA A 168 1.12 1.25 26.82
C ALA A 168 1.70 1.12 25.40
N LEU A 169 1.98 -0.10 24.94
CA LEU A 169 2.48 -0.35 23.59
C LEU A 169 1.43 0.04 22.55
N GLU A 170 0.17 -0.33 22.81
CA GLU A 170 -0.96 0.03 21.96
C GLU A 170 -1.13 1.55 21.82
N LYS A 171 -1.14 2.28 22.95
CA LYS A 171 -1.24 3.75 22.95
C LYS A 171 -0.10 4.42 22.19
N ILE A 172 1.12 3.93 22.37
CA ILE A 172 2.29 4.46 21.66
C ILE A 172 2.19 4.13 20.16
N ALA A 173 1.80 2.91 19.78
CA ALA A 173 1.59 2.55 18.38
C ALA A 173 0.56 3.47 17.72
N HIS A 174 -0.57 3.71 18.38
CA HIS A 174 -1.64 4.58 17.89
C HIS A 174 -1.22 6.05 17.77
N LYS A 175 -0.37 6.55 18.67
CA LYS A 175 0.23 7.89 18.58
C LYS A 175 0.95 8.13 17.24
N TYR A 176 1.52 7.07 16.65
CA TYR A 176 2.22 7.11 15.36
C TYR A 176 1.40 6.48 14.21
N ASN A 177 0.07 6.45 14.34
CA ASN A 177 -0.86 5.88 13.35
C ASN A 177 -0.52 4.44 12.91
N SER A 178 0.00 3.63 13.85
CA SER A 178 0.33 2.23 13.61
C SER A 178 -0.67 1.33 14.34
N PRO A 179 -1.35 0.39 13.65
CA PRO A 179 -2.14 -0.64 14.30
C PRO A 179 -1.30 -1.48 15.26
N TYR A 180 -1.94 -1.97 16.31
CA TYR A 180 -1.33 -2.83 17.31
C TYR A 180 -1.93 -4.24 17.24
N ILE A 181 -1.09 -5.26 17.12
CA ILE A 181 -1.48 -6.67 17.17
C ILE A 181 -0.96 -7.27 18.47
N SER A 182 -1.89 -7.70 19.31
CA SER A 182 -1.58 -8.51 20.50
C SER A 182 -1.41 -9.98 20.09
N LYS A 183 -0.17 -10.45 19.94
CA LYS A 183 0.11 -11.87 19.71
C LYS A 183 -0.12 -12.65 21.00
N ARG A 184 -0.90 -13.74 20.94
CA ARG A 184 -1.08 -14.62 22.10
C ARG A 184 0.15 -15.48 22.35
N SER A 185 0.42 -15.80 23.62
CA SER A 185 1.57 -16.61 24.02
C SER A 185 1.51 -18.06 23.52
N ASP A 186 0.30 -18.58 23.28
CA ASP A 186 0.03 -19.92 22.73
C ASP A 186 -0.07 -19.93 21.20
N CYS A 187 0.09 -18.77 20.54
CA CYS A 187 0.02 -18.68 19.09
C CYS A 187 1.20 -19.44 18.44
N VAL A 188 0.86 -20.35 17.52
CA VAL A 188 1.85 -21.15 16.76
C VAL A 188 2.64 -20.28 15.77
N VAL A 189 2.07 -19.13 15.39
CA VAL A 189 2.66 -18.19 14.43
C VAL A 189 3.57 -17.20 15.15
N SER A 190 4.80 -17.00 14.65
CA SER A 190 5.73 -16.02 15.22
C SER A 190 5.26 -14.57 14.98
N ALA A 191 5.70 -13.65 15.83
CA ALA A 191 5.39 -12.23 15.68
C ALA A 191 5.88 -11.66 14.33
N GLY A 192 7.04 -12.13 13.85
CA GLY A 192 7.59 -11.74 12.55
C GLY A 192 6.73 -12.19 11.36
N VAL A 193 6.13 -13.38 11.43
CA VAL A 193 5.20 -13.85 10.38
C VAL A 193 3.92 -13.01 10.37
N LEU A 194 3.34 -12.74 11.54
CA LEU A 194 2.14 -11.89 11.66
C LEU A 194 2.38 -10.48 11.11
N ALA A 195 3.49 -9.86 11.54
CA ALA A 195 3.92 -8.56 11.05
C ALA A 195 4.06 -8.53 9.53
N THR A 196 4.79 -9.51 8.97
CA THR A 196 5.00 -9.57 7.51
C THR A 196 3.69 -9.79 6.76
N PHE A 197 2.84 -10.69 7.24
CA PHE A 197 1.53 -10.94 6.63
C PHE A 197 0.69 -9.66 6.59
N TYR A 198 0.62 -8.93 7.70
CA TYR A 198 -0.16 -7.70 7.80
C TYR A 198 0.37 -6.64 6.83
N LEU A 199 1.69 -6.38 6.84
CA LEU A 199 2.29 -5.40 5.93
C LEU A 199 2.11 -5.77 4.46
N ARG A 200 2.27 -7.04 4.11
CA ARG A 200 2.18 -7.51 2.72
C ARG A 200 0.75 -7.55 2.20
N TYR A 201 -0.19 -8.13 2.95
CA TYR A 201 -1.52 -8.48 2.45
C TYR A 201 -2.64 -7.55 2.94
N VAL A 202 -2.49 -6.92 4.11
CA VAL A 202 -3.48 -5.96 4.63
C VAL A 202 -3.13 -4.54 4.18
N MET A 203 -1.85 -4.15 4.32
CA MET A 203 -1.38 -2.81 3.93
C MET A 203 -0.88 -2.72 2.47
N ASP A 204 -0.83 -3.85 1.75
CA ASP A 204 -0.42 -3.92 0.35
C ASP A 204 0.97 -3.29 0.11
N SER A 205 1.95 -3.59 0.97
CA SER A 205 3.30 -3.03 0.87
C SER A 205 4.11 -3.66 -0.28
N ASP A 206 4.99 -2.87 -0.90
CA ASP A 206 5.98 -3.32 -1.89
C ASP A 206 7.28 -3.78 -1.23
N ILE A 207 7.73 -3.05 -0.20
CA ILE A 207 8.84 -3.43 0.67
C ILE A 207 8.34 -3.55 2.10
N VAL A 208 8.68 -4.68 2.74
CA VAL A 208 8.37 -4.98 4.12
C VAL A 208 9.67 -4.94 4.92
N LEU A 209 9.75 -4.10 5.94
CA LEU A 209 10.83 -4.09 6.92
C LEU A 209 10.32 -4.59 8.27
N LEU A 210 11.11 -5.41 8.96
CA LEU A 210 10.84 -5.87 10.31
C LEU A 210 11.96 -5.37 11.22
N LEU A 211 11.59 -4.70 12.31
CA LEU A 211 12.51 -4.31 13.38
C LEU A 211 12.16 -5.09 14.64
N ASP A 212 13.16 -5.72 15.22
CA ASP A 212 13.12 -6.39 16.52
C ASP A 212 14.28 -5.86 17.34
N ARG A 213 13.98 -5.02 18.33
CA ARG A 213 15.01 -4.34 19.13
C ARG A 213 16.10 -3.65 18.32
N ALA A 214 15.67 -2.92 17.30
CA ALA A 214 16.53 -2.21 16.36
C ALA A 214 16.14 -0.73 16.28
N LEU A 215 17.11 0.17 16.36
CA LEU A 215 16.90 1.61 16.35
C LEU A 215 17.60 2.26 15.15
N PRO A 216 16.86 2.89 14.21
CA PRO A 216 17.46 3.73 13.17
C PRO A 216 18.31 4.87 13.74
N GLN A 217 19.48 5.14 13.17
CA GLN A 217 20.46 6.11 13.71
C GLN A 217 20.84 7.25 12.75
N ARG A 218 20.47 7.15 11.47
CA ARG A 218 20.93 8.09 10.43
C ARG A 218 19.77 8.56 9.57
N GLN A 219 19.86 9.80 9.08
CA GLN A 219 18.93 10.30 8.08
C GLN A 219 18.93 9.41 6.84
N ASN A 220 17.75 9.14 6.31
CA ASN A 220 17.47 8.23 5.22
C ASN A 220 17.98 6.79 5.42
N TRP A 221 17.97 6.29 6.65
CA TRP A 221 18.48 4.95 7.00
C TRP A 221 17.91 3.83 6.11
N ASP A 222 16.64 3.95 5.73
CA ASP A 222 15.83 2.98 5.01
C ASP A 222 16.23 2.80 3.54
N GLN A 223 17.06 3.68 2.99
CA GLN A 223 17.51 3.58 1.60
C GLN A 223 18.27 2.29 1.30
N ASN A 224 19.25 1.96 2.13
CA ASN A 224 20.05 0.75 1.96
C ASN A 224 19.16 -0.49 2.02
N TRP A 225 18.17 -0.50 2.92
CA TRP A 225 17.23 -1.59 3.10
C TRP A 225 16.30 -1.76 1.90
N VAL A 226 15.71 -0.66 1.42
CA VAL A 226 14.82 -0.66 0.26
C VAL A 226 15.57 -1.10 -0.99
N LEU A 227 16.70 -0.46 -1.31
CA LEU A 227 17.49 -0.78 -2.51
C LEU A 227 18.10 -2.19 -2.43
N GLY A 228 18.50 -2.61 -1.23
CA GLY A 228 18.93 -3.97 -0.95
C GLY A 228 17.84 -5.01 -1.21
N ALA A 229 16.65 -4.82 -0.65
CA ALA A 229 15.51 -5.71 -0.86
C ALA A 229 15.09 -5.77 -2.34
N LEU A 230 15.15 -4.65 -3.07
CA LEU A 230 14.88 -4.59 -4.51
C LEU A 230 15.93 -5.31 -5.36
N SER A 231 17.18 -5.33 -4.91
CA SER A 231 18.29 -5.93 -5.66
C SER A 231 18.44 -7.43 -5.37
N PHE A 232 18.23 -7.82 -4.11
CA PHE A 232 18.55 -9.15 -3.61
C PHE A 232 17.32 -9.96 -3.16
N GLY A 233 16.15 -9.33 -3.10
CA GLY A 233 14.90 -9.95 -2.65
C GLY A 233 14.73 -9.89 -1.13
N SER A 234 15.73 -10.38 -0.38
CA SER A 234 15.79 -10.36 1.08
C SER A 234 17.16 -9.93 1.59
N VAL A 235 17.17 -9.11 2.64
CA VAL A 235 18.38 -8.57 3.28
C VAL A 235 18.20 -8.52 4.80
N VAL A 236 19.32 -8.60 5.52
CA VAL A 236 19.33 -8.72 6.99
C VAL A 236 20.30 -7.73 7.63
N HIS A 237 20.16 -7.46 8.92
CA HIS A 237 21.19 -6.77 9.70
C HIS A 237 22.26 -7.75 10.18
N THR A 238 23.51 -7.33 10.17
CA THR A 238 24.61 -8.02 10.84
C THR A 238 25.47 -7.00 11.57
N GLU A 239 25.93 -7.32 12.77
CA GLU A 239 27.05 -6.60 13.36
C GLU A 239 28.34 -6.97 12.61
N THR A 240 29.21 -6.00 12.36
CA THR A 240 30.44 -6.14 11.53
C THR A 240 31.37 -7.26 12.00
N GLU A 241 31.32 -7.63 13.27
CA GLU A 241 32.15 -8.68 13.87
C GLU A 241 31.73 -10.11 13.44
N ASN A 242 30.52 -10.27 12.90
CA ASN A 242 29.93 -11.58 12.52
C ASN A 242 29.90 -11.83 11.00
N ALA A 243 30.35 -10.88 10.19
CA ALA A 243 30.34 -11.00 8.73
C ALA A 243 31.54 -11.82 8.22
N GLN A 244 31.31 -12.76 7.30
CA GLN A 244 32.41 -13.34 6.52
C GLN A 244 33.01 -12.22 5.66
N SER A 245 34.24 -11.80 5.98
CA SER A 245 34.94 -10.71 5.32
C SER A 245 35.26 -11.07 3.86
N GLN A 246 34.32 -10.78 2.96
CA GLN A 246 34.63 -10.65 1.54
C GLN A 246 35.46 -9.38 1.36
N SER A 247 36.54 -9.47 0.57
CA SER A 247 37.42 -8.33 0.30
C SER A 247 36.60 -7.17 -0.29
N GLY A 248 36.57 -6.04 0.42
CA GLY A 248 35.86 -4.85 -0.04
C GLY A 248 34.34 -4.90 0.12
N ALA A 249 33.78 -5.63 1.09
CA ALA A 249 32.41 -5.38 1.56
C ALA A 249 32.42 -4.31 2.67
N ASP A 250 31.53 -3.32 2.59
CA ASP A 250 31.38 -2.24 3.57
C ASP A 250 29.97 -2.19 4.21
N GLY A 251 29.09 -3.13 3.83
CA GLY A 251 27.75 -3.21 4.40
C GLY A 251 26.74 -2.24 3.76
N ALA A 252 27.11 -1.51 2.70
CA ALA A 252 26.18 -0.77 1.87
C ALA A 252 25.41 -1.70 0.91
N TRP A 253 24.28 -1.24 0.36
CA TRP A 253 23.46 -2.08 -0.53
C TRP A 253 24.17 -2.48 -1.83
N TRP A 254 25.10 -1.66 -2.32
CA TRP A 254 25.93 -1.96 -3.49
C TRP A 254 27.16 -2.82 -3.16
N ARG A 255 27.49 -3.01 -1.87
CA ARG A 255 28.62 -3.83 -1.39
C ARG A 255 28.26 -4.58 -0.10
N PRO A 256 27.19 -5.41 -0.13
CA PRO A 256 26.69 -6.11 1.05
C PRO A 256 27.69 -7.14 1.58
N TYR A 257 27.58 -7.45 2.87
CA TYR A 257 28.16 -8.68 3.40
C TYR A 257 27.33 -9.89 2.95
N ARG A 258 27.98 -11.05 2.86
CA ARG A 258 27.30 -12.33 2.64
C ARG A 258 27.22 -13.10 3.94
N VAL A 259 26.04 -13.62 4.26
CA VAL A 259 25.79 -14.34 5.52
C VAL A 259 25.03 -15.64 5.29
N ALA A 260 25.03 -16.51 6.30
CA ALA A 260 24.20 -17.70 6.28
C ALA A 260 22.71 -17.33 6.45
N PRO A 261 21.77 -18.06 5.81
CA PRO A 261 20.34 -17.75 5.90
C PRO A 261 19.73 -17.90 7.29
N SER A 262 20.36 -18.66 8.17
CA SER A 262 19.93 -18.88 9.56
C SER A 262 20.52 -17.87 10.54
N VAL A 263 21.09 -16.76 10.06
CA VAL A 263 21.62 -15.71 10.95
C VAL A 263 20.47 -15.01 11.65
N MET A 264 20.54 -14.97 12.97
CA MET A 264 19.66 -14.18 13.80
C MET A 264 20.00 -12.71 13.64
N THR A 265 18.98 -11.88 13.46
CA THR A 265 19.12 -10.45 13.21
C THR A 265 18.07 -9.62 13.96
N CYS A 266 18.33 -8.33 14.11
CA CYS A 266 17.40 -7.35 14.67
C CYS A 266 16.64 -6.56 13.58
N CYS A 267 17.05 -6.67 12.31
CA CYS A 267 16.35 -6.06 11.20
C CYS A 267 16.35 -6.94 9.94
N LEU A 268 15.19 -7.04 9.30
CA LEU A 268 15.00 -7.74 8.04
C LEU A 268 14.27 -6.85 7.05
N ALA A 269 14.59 -6.96 5.75
CA ALA A 269 13.75 -6.38 4.71
C ALA A 269 13.51 -7.37 3.56
N PHE A 270 12.30 -7.30 3.00
CA PHE A 270 11.82 -8.17 1.93
C PHE A 270 11.12 -7.37 0.85
N SER A 271 11.35 -7.75 -0.41
CA SER A 271 10.52 -7.29 -1.51
C SER A 271 9.25 -8.12 -1.63
N ARG A 272 8.20 -7.50 -2.17
CA ARG A 272 6.94 -8.15 -2.56
C ARG A 272 7.20 -9.40 -3.38
N THR A 273 8.03 -9.32 -4.42
CA THR A 273 8.26 -10.48 -5.28
C THR A 273 8.94 -11.61 -4.51
N ASP A 274 9.88 -11.29 -3.63
CA ASP A 274 10.56 -12.27 -2.77
C ASP A 274 9.58 -13.03 -1.87
N ILE A 275 8.61 -12.33 -1.27
CA ILE A 275 7.53 -12.93 -0.50
C ILE A 275 6.58 -13.74 -1.39
N ASP A 276 6.19 -13.21 -2.55
CA ASP A 276 5.27 -13.89 -3.47
C ASP A 276 5.88 -15.19 -4.03
N TYR A 277 7.21 -15.26 -4.17
CA TYR A 277 7.92 -16.42 -4.70
C TYR A 277 8.32 -17.44 -3.62
N TYR A 278 8.90 -16.99 -2.50
CA TYR A 278 9.39 -17.89 -1.44
C TYR A 278 8.42 -18.06 -0.26
N GLY A 279 7.35 -17.28 -0.22
CA GLY A 279 6.44 -17.22 0.91
C GLY A 279 6.90 -16.26 2.00
N LEU A 280 6.11 -16.22 3.08
CA LEU A 280 6.38 -15.37 4.23
C LEU A 280 7.74 -15.71 4.86
N PRO A 281 8.48 -14.69 5.34
CA PRO A 281 9.68 -14.91 6.15
C PRO A 281 9.39 -15.85 7.31
N GLN A 282 10.37 -16.67 7.70
CA GLN A 282 10.21 -17.68 8.76
C GLN A 282 9.21 -18.82 8.44
N MET A 283 8.59 -18.81 7.26
CA MET A 283 7.77 -19.91 6.70
C MET A 283 8.34 -20.48 5.40
N ARG A 284 9.58 -20.11 5.06
CA ARG A 284 10.19 -20.43 3.77
C ARG A 284 10.67 -21.87 3.74
N THR A 285 9.77 -22.78 3.39
CA THR A 285 10.11 -24.14 2.99
C THR A 285 10.14 -24.19 1.46
N ARG A 286 11.24 -24.67 0.85
CA ARG A 286 11.46 -24.93 -0.59
C ARG A 286 10.38 -24.36 -1.54
N ALA A 287 10.79 -23.46 -2.45
CA ALA A 287 9.98 -22.79 -3.48
C ALA A 287 8.62 -23.44 -3.77
N PHE A 288 7.55 -22.65 -3.67
CA PHE A 288 6.18 -23.08 -3.95
C PHE A 288 6.12 -23.80 -5.31
N GLY A 289 5.85 -25.12 -5.32
CA GLY A 289 5.82 -25.95 -6.53
C GLY A 289 7.09 -26.75 -6.85
N ALA A 290 8.11 -26.75 -5.99
CA ALA A 290 9.30 -27.58 -6.16
C ALA A 290 8.97 -29.08 -6.00
N THR A 291 9.43 -29.89 -6.95
CA THR A 291 9.31 -31.35 -6.94
C THR A 291 10.40 -31.97 -6.04
N SER A 292 10.23 -33.23 -5.64
CA SER A 292 11.22 -33.97 -4.83
C SER A 292 12.59 -34.14 -5.50
N GLN A 293 12.71 -33.78 -6.79
CA GLN A 293 13.95 -33.80 -7.57
C GLN A 293 14.66 -32.43 -7.64
N ASP A 294 14.01 -31.35 -7.20
CA ASP A 294 14.61 -30.01 -7.18
C ASP A 294 15.59 -29.91 -6.00
N LYS A 295 16.86 -29.64 -6.31
CA LYS A 295 17.89 -29.41 -5.28
C LYS A 295 17.43 -28.30 -4.35
N GLU A 296 17.61 -28.52 -3.06
CA GLU A 296 17.32 -27.59 -1.97
C GLU A 296 18.04 -26.24 -2.21
N PHE A 297 17.34 -25.29 -2.84
CA PHE A 297 17.90 -23.98 -3.15
C PHE A 297 17.81 -23.11 -1.90
N VAL A 298 18.92 -23.05 -1.16
CA VAL A 298 19.09 -22.12 -0.06
C VAL A 298 19.45 -20.75 -0.66
N PRO A 299 18.59 -19.73 -0.56
CA PRO A 299 18.90 -18.43 -1.13
C PRO A 299 20.13 -17.83 -0.43
N GLU A 300 21.05 -17.28 -1.21
CA GLU A 300 22.09 -16.39 -0.66
C GLU A 300 21.43 -15.23 0.07
N VAL A 301 21.93 -14.91 1.27
CA VAL A 301 21.43 -13.83 2.10
C VAL A 301 22.52 -12.77 2.25
N TYR A 302 22.10 -11.51 2.11
CA TYR A 302 22.95 -10.35 2.13
C TYR A 302 22.68 -9.52 3.38
N ALA A 303 23.73 -8.95 3.95
CA ALA A 303 23.65 -8.25 5.21
C ALA A 303 24.27 -6.85 5.20
N PHE A 304 23.65 -5.96 5.97
CA PHE A 304 24.06 -4.57 6.19
C PHE A 304 24.38 -4.37 7.67
N SER A 305 25.41 -3.58 7.95
CA SER A 305 25.86 -3.29 9.33
C SER A 305 25.72 -1.83 9.72
N GLU A 306 25.32 -0.98 8.77
CA GLU A 306 25.17 0.45 9.03
C GLU A 306 23.70 0.81 9.25
N SER A 307 23.47 2.04 9.73
CA SER A 307 22.17 2.71 9.85
C SER A 307 21.23 2.25 10.98
N ILE A 308 21.49 1.10 11.59
CA ILE A 308 20.70 0.53 12.69
C ILE A 308 21.60 0.22 13.88
N LEU A 309 21.12 0.54 15.08
CA LEU A 309 21.70 0.10 16.35
C LEU A 309 20.87 -1.06 16.91
N SER A 310 21.54 -2.16 17.28
CA SER A 310 20.90 -3.25 18.03
C SER A 310 20.75 -2.86 19.51
N LEU A 311 19.53 -2.94 20.03
CA LEU A 311 19.19 -2.63 21.42
C LEU A 311 19.16 -3.88 22.31
N GLY A 312 19.28 -5.07 21.73
CA GLY A 312 19.27 -6.32 22.48
C GLY A 312 19.61 -7.55 21.64
N THR A 313 19.17 -8.72 22.10
CA THR A 313 19.43 -9.99 21.41
C THR A 313 18.51 -10.12 20.20
N ALA A 314 19.11 -10.34 19.03
CA ALA A 314 18.42 -10.62 17.78
C ALA A 314 17.51 -11.86 17.87
N SER A 315 16.26 -11.77 17.41
CA SER A 315 15.32 -12.90 17.37
C SER A 315 14.68 -13.18 16.01
N LEU A 316 14.99 -12.36 15.00
CA LEU A 316 14.50 -12.57 13.64
C LEU A 316 15.46 -13.44 12.83
N ASP A 317 14.95 -14.28 11.94
CA ASP A 317 15.75 -14.92 10.88
C ASP A 317 14.99 -14.91 9.54
N VAL A 318 15.69 -15.28 8.45
CA VAL A 318 15.09 -15.38 7.11
C VAL A 318 14.33 -16.69 6.92
N SER A 319 14.88 -17.80 7.40
CA SER A 319 14.47 -19.16 7.00
C SER A 319 13.48 -19.87 7.94
N GLY A 320 13.36 -19.45 9.20
CA GLY A 320 12.55 -20.06 10.25
C GLY A 320 13.00 -21.49 10.58
N GLY A 321 13.09 -21.82 11.87
CA GLY A 321 13.30 -23.21 12.29
C GLY A 321 12.22 -24.13 11.72
N ILE A 322 12.65 -25.11 10.90
CA ILE A 322 11.84 -26.11 10.20
C ILE A 322 10.76 -26.74 11.09
N LYS A 323 9.51 -26.86 10.62
CA LYS A 323 8.63 -28.00 10.98
C LYS A 323 7.41 -28.36 10.12
N GLU A 324 6.98 -27.61 9.10
CA GLU A 324 5.85 -28.06 8.25
C GLU A 324 6.17 -28.05 6.76
N CYS A 325 6.26 -29.26 6.19
CA CYS A 325 6.29 -29.50 4.75
C CYS A 325 4.85 -29.51 4.20
N GLY A 326 4.46 -28.47 3.46
CA GLY A 326 3.17 -28.48 2.75
C GLY A 326 2.99 -27.24 1.87
N SER A 327 2.47 -27.43 0.65
CA SER A 327 2.15 -26.35 -0.31
C SER A 327 0.95 -25.49 0.11
N THR A 328 0.40 -25.67 1.30
CA THR A 328 -0.76 -24.92 1.80
C THR A 328 -0.62 -24.70 3.31
N LEU A 329 -0.88 -23.47 3.76
CA LEU A 329 -0.99 -23.15 5.19
C LEU A 329 -2.01 -24.10 5.84
N SER A 330 -1.66 -24.71 6.97
CA SER A 330 -2.61 -25.53 7.73
C SER A 330 -3.80 -24.68 8.22
N SER A 331 -4.94 -25.32 8.49
CA SER A 331 -6.15 -24.62 8.97
C SER A 331 -5.89 -23.88 10.29
N GLU A 332 -5.07 -24.46 11.15
CA GLU A 332 -4.62 -23.85 12.41
C GLU A 332 -3.89 -22.52 12.16
N TRP A 333 -2.90 -22.51 11.26
CA TRP A 333 -2.17 -21.28 10.90
C TRP A 333 -3.07 -20.22 10.27
N ARG A 334 -3.99 -20.61 9.38
CA ARG A 334 -4.94 -19.66 8.76
C ARG A 334 -5.85 -19.03 9.80
N ASN A 335 -6.36 -19.83 10.73
CA ASN A 335 -7.20 -19.33 11.81
C ASN A 335 -6.44 -18.39 12.74
N GLU A 336 -5.18 -18.69 13.05
CA GLU A 336 -4.33 -17.81 13.86
C GLU A 336 -4.03 -16.48 13.16
N ILE A 337 -3.63 -16.50 11.88
CA ILE A 337 -3.41 -15.29 11.09
C ILE A 337 -4.71 -14.48 10.98
N GLN A 338 -5.83 -15.13 10.68
CA GLN A 338 -7.13 -14.47 10.58
C GLN A 338 -7.54 -13.84 11.92
N SER A 339 -7.38 -14.58 13.02
CA SER A 339 -7.67 -14.09 14.38
C SER A 339 -6.81 -12.87 14.71
N ALA A 340 -5.50 -12.91 14.45
CA ALA A 340 -4.57 -11.82 14.72
C ALA A 340 -4.85 -10.57 13.85
N VAL A 341 -5.26 -10.75 12.60
CA VAL A 341 -5.66 -9.65 11.71
C VAL A 341 -6.96 -9.00 12.18
N LEU A 342 -7.94 -9.81 12.60
CA LEU A 342 -9.22 -9.32 13.11
C LEU A 342 -9.12 -8.70 14.50
N SER A 343 -8.12 -9.10 15.30
CA SER A 343 -7.85 -8.55 16.63
C SER A 343 -6.91 -7.35 16.62
N ALA A 344 -6.44 -6.91 15.44
CA ALA A 344 -5.60 -5.74 15.32
C ALA A 344 -6.36 -4.50 15.82
N SER A 345 -5.85 -3.90 16.89
CA SER A 345 -6.38 -2.64 17.40
C SER A 345 -5.93 -1.51 16.50
N LEU A 346 -6.88 -0.92 15.78
CA LEU A 346 -6.63 0.20 14.89
C LEU A 346 -6.50 1.48 15.71
N PRO A 347 -5.66 2.44 15.29
CA PRO A 347 -5.57 3.74 15.94
C PRO A 347 -6.96 4.37 16.09
N GLY A 348 -7.38 4.59 17.34
CA GLY A 348 -8.50 5.49 17.62
C GLY A 348 -8.06 6.92 17.35
N GLU A 349 -8.95 7.74 16.76
CA GLU A 349 -8.66 9.11 16.34
C GLU A 349 -8.01 9.96 17.45
N ILE A 350 -6.69 10.17 17.40
CA ILE A 350 -6.03 11.26 18.11
C ILE A 350 -6.09 12.49 17.20
N SER A 351 -6.96 13.44 17.56
CA SER A 351 -7.18 14.70 16.88
C SER A 351 -5.98 15.66 16.99
N PHE A 352 -5.46 16.14 15.86
CA PHE A 352 -4.69 17.38 15.74
C PHE A 352 -4.97 18.07 14.38
N PRO A 353 -4.81 19.40 14.26
CA PRO A 353 -5.59 20.26 13.35
C PRO A 353 -5.23 20.09 11.87
N LEU A 354 -6.26 20.22 11.03
CA LEU A 354 -6.29 20.04 9.58
C LEU A 354 -5.17 20.74 8.79
N LEU A 355 -4.40 19.93 8.07
CA LEU A 355 -3.66 20.33 6.85
C LEU A 355 -3.63 19.23 5.76
N ASN A 356 -4.20 18.04 6.00
CA ASN A 356 -4.35 16.96 5.02
C ASN A 356 -5.78 16.38 5.09
N PRO A 357 -6.47 16.11 3.96
CA PRO A 357 -7.80 15.52 3.97
C PRO A 357 -7.77 14.10 4.59
N PRO A 358 -8.86 13.64 5.22
CA PRO A 358 -8.92 12.34 5.90
C PRO A 358 -8.58 11.18 4.96
N GLU A 359 -7.96 10.12 5.48
CA GLU A 359 -7.72 8.88 4.73
C GLU A 359 -9.01 8.44 4.03
N ASP A 360 -8.96 8.09 2.74
CA ASP A 360 -10.16 7.84 1.92
C ASP A 360 -11.13 6.85 2.58
N LYS A 361 -10.64 5.82 3.28
CA LYS A 361 -11.53 4.87 3.95
C LYS A 361 -12.35 5.52 5.07
N ILE A 362 -11.75 6.43 5.84
CA ILE A 362 -12.44 7.19 6.90
C ILE A 362 -13.42 8.17 6.25
N LEU A 363 -12.97 8.89 5.22
CA LEU A 363 -13.82 9.83 4.50
C LEU A 363 -15.07 9.12 3.97
N PHE A 364 -14.89 8.07 3.18
CA PHE A 364 -15.98 7.38 2.50
C PHE A 364 -16.83 6.50 3.42
N SER A 365 -16.36 6.13 4.63
CA SER A 365 -17.15 5.37 5.61
C SER A 365 -18.21 6.22 6.32
N ARG A 366 -18.09 7.56 6.25
CA ARG A 366 -19.12 8.50 6.73
C ARG A 366 -20.34 8.56 5.81
N PHE A 367 -20.26 7.97 4.62
CA PHE A 367 -21.31 8.05 3.61
C PHE A 367 -21.96 6.70 3.36
N ILE A 368 -23.28 6.70 3.19
CA ILE A 368 -24.03 5.53 2.72
C ILE A 368 -24.74 5.85 1.41
N SER A 369 -24.68 4.91 0.46
CA SER A 369 -25.33 5.04 -0.84
C SER A 369 -26.84 4.86 -0.73
N PHE A 370 -27.59 5.70 -1.45
CA PHE A 370 -29.05 5.60 -1.64
C PHE A 370 -29.41 5.27 -3.09
N GLY A 371 -28.61 4.38 -3.70
CA GLY A 371 -28.91 3.73 -4.96
C GLY A 371 -28.57 4.59 -6.18
N ASP A 372 -29.53 4.70 -7.12
CA ASP A 372 -29.34 5.07 -8.53
C ASP A 372 -28.66 3.93 -9.31
N ASN A 373 -27.38 3.66 -9.04
CA ASN A 373 -26.67 2.49 -9.54
C ASN A 373 -25.49 2.11 -8.63
N CYS A 374 -24.63 1.19 -9.09
CA CYS A 374 -23.48 0.69 -8.33
C CYS A 374 -22.27 1.63 -8.22
N GLU A 375 -22.26 2.80 -8.86
CA GLU A 375 -21.06 3.62 -9.07
C GLU A 375 -20.37 4.00 -7.74
N PHE A 376 -21.12 4.57 -6.79
CA PHE A 376 -20.55 5.00 -5.51
C PHE A 376 -20.03 3.80 -4.70
N GLY A 377 -20.79 2.70 -4.66
CA GLY A 377 -20.36 1.46 -4.01
C GLY A 377 -19.10 0.85 -4.63
N LEU A 378 -18.94 0.96 -5.95
CA LEU A 378 -17.74 0.53 -6.68
C LEU A 378 -16.55 1.45 -6.42
N VAL A 379 -16.77 2.75 -6.23
CA VAL A 379 -15.72 3.69 -5.78
C VAL A 379 -15.25 3.33 -4.38
N GLN A 380 -16.16 3.07 -3.44
CA GLN A 380 -15.82 2.58 -2.10
C GLN A 380 -15.01 1.27 -2.17
N ARG A 381 -15.41 0.33 -3.05
CA ARG A 381 -14.66 -0.92 -3.28
C ARG A 381 -13.25 -0.69 -3.82
N LYS A 382 -13.06 0.25 -4.76
CA LYS A 382 -11.73 0.58 -5.34
C LYS A 382 -10.73 1.09 -4.31
N ILE A 383 -11.21 1.77 -3.25
CA ILE A 383 -10.38 2.23 -2.13
C ILE A 383 -10.29 1.19 -0.99
N GLY A 384 -10.82 -0.02 -1.20
CA GLY A 384 -10.78 -1.12 -0.23
C GLY A 384 -11.73 -0.94 0.96
N LEU A 385 -12.82 -0.19 0.79
CA LEU A 385 -13.91 -0.07 1.76
C LEU A 385 -15.06 -1.01 1.35
N GLU A 386 -15.35 -2.00 2.19
CA GLU A 386 -16.43 -2.98 1.98
C GLU A 386 -17.54 -2.84 3.04
N THR A 387 -18.31 -1.76 2.96
CA THR A 387 -19.47 -1.56 3.85
C THR A 387 -20.64 -2.45 3.47
N LEU A 388 -21.40 -2.87 4.48
CA LEU A 388 -22.63 -3.65 4.37
C LEU A 388 -23.84 -2.71 4.36
N ASP A 389 -24.10 -2.06 3.23
CA ASP A 389 -25.25 -1.14 3.11
C ASP A 389 -26.22 -1.63 2.02
N LEU A 390 -27.53 -1.53 2.30
CA LEU A 390 -28.58 -2.08 1.44
C LEU A 390 -28.47 -1.59 -0.01
N LEU A 391 -28.36 -0.28 -0.21
CA LEU A 391 -28.44 0.36 -1.53
C LEU A 391 -27.06 0.66 -2.13
N ARG A 392 -25.96 0.15 -1.55
CA ARG A 392 -24.59 0.32 -2.05
C ARG A 392 -24.41 -0.12 -3.50
N PHE A 393 -25.03 -1.24 -3.86
CA PHE A 393 -25.08 -1.79 -5.21
C PHE A 393 -26.52 -1.88 -5.74
N GLY A 394 -27.42 -1.06 -5.18
CA GLY A 394 -28.82 -1.04 -5.57
C GLY A 394 -29.04 -0.23 -6.84
N GLY A 395 -29.47 -0.89 -7.90
CA GLY A 395 -29.95 -0.25 -9.12
C GLY A 395 -31.38 0.23 -8.93
N THR A 396 -31.56 1.54 -8.71
CA THR A 396 -32.90 2.16 -8.71
C THR A 396 -33.16 2.92 -10.02
N GLY A 397 -32.11 3.27 -10.77
CA GLY A 397 -32.19 4.24 -11.85
C GLY A 397 -32.99 5.48 -11.45
N ASP A 398 -33.87 5.91 -12.36
CA ASP A 398 -34.76 7.06 -12.19
C ASP A 398 -35.97 6.83 -11.28
N ASN A 399 -36.13 5.63 -10.71
CA ASN A 399 -37.29 5.25 -9.89
C ASN A 399 -37.24 5.86 -8.47
N GLN A 400 -37.41 7.18 -8.40
CA GLN A 400 -37.48 7.89 -7.13
C GLN A 400 -38.74 7.55 -6.33
N GLU A 401 -39.87 7.30 -7.01
CA GLU A 401 -41.13 6.94 -6.34
C GLU A 401 -41.01 5.64 -5.56
N GLY A 402 -40.31 4.64 -6.11
CA GLY A 402 -40.00 3.39 -5.42
C GLY A 402 -39.18 3.59 -4.16
N LEU A 403 -38.18 4.47 -4.20
CA LEU A 403 -37.36 4.81 -3.02
C LEU A 403 -38.18 5.56 -1.96
N LEU A 404 -39.01 6.52 -2.36
CA LEU A 404 -39.92 7.21 -1.44
C LEU A 404 -40.94 6.25 -0.82
N ARG A 405 -41.46 5.29 -1.60
CA ARG A 405 -42.32 4.22 -1.10
C ARG A 405 -41.60 3.33 -0.10
N ALA A 406 -40.34 2.98 -0.37
CA ALA A 406 -39.53 2.18 0.56
C ALA A 406 -39.33 2.91 1.90
N LEU A 407 -39.01 4.21 1.86
CA LEU A 407 -38.94 5.07 3.04
C LEU A 407 -40.28 5.21 3.76
N GLN A 408 -41.40 5.15 3.04
CA GLN A 408 -42.73 5.26 3.65
C GLN A 408 -43.18 4.00 4.38
N GLU A 409 -42.68 2.85 3.92
CA GLU A 409 -43.06 1.52 4.39
C GLU A 409 -41.94 0.82 5.17
N ASP A 410 -40.98 1.58 5.69
CA ASP A 410 -39.89 1.09 6.54
C ASP A 410 -39.12 -0.07 5.90
N PHE A 411 -38.95 -0.02 4.57
CA PHE A 411 -38.24 -1.02 3.77
C PHE A 411 -38.77 -2.46 3.94
N ARG A 412 -39.97 -2.65 4.51
CA ARG A 412 -40.48 -3.94 5.00
C ARG A 412 -40.56 -5.07 3.96
N ALA A 413 -40.69 -4.72 2.67
CA ALA A 413 -40.79 -5.72 1.63
C ALA A 413 -39.43 -6.33 1.25
N PHE A 414 -38.31 -5.65 1.55
CA PHE A 414 -36.98 -6.21 1.29
C PHE A 414 -36.78 -7.51 2.08
N GLY A 415 -36.45 -8.58 1.36
CA GLY A 415 -36.25 -9.89 1.94
C GLY A 415 -37.52 -10.70 2.19
N SER A 416 -38.71 -10.15 1.86
CA SER A 416 -39.97 -10.89 1.95
C SER A 416 -40.10 -11.91 0.81
N PRO A 417 -40.64 -13.12 1.05
CA PRO A 417 -40.81 -14.14 0.02
C PRO A 417 -41.62 -13.67 -1.19
N GLU A 418 -42.61 -12.82 -0.95
CA GLU A 418 -43.52 -12.25 -1.95
C GLU A 418 -42.93 -11.10 -2.77
N ASP A 419 -41.80 -10.50 -2.36
CA ASP A 419 -41.17 -9.36 -3.06
C ASP A 419 -39.83 -9.70 -3.72
N VAL A 420 -39.04 -10.58 -3.11
CA VAL A 420 -37.73 -10.99 -3.65
C VAL A 420 -37.92 -11.92 -4.84
N HIS A 421 -37.59 -11.40 -6.01
CA HIS A 421 -37.62 -12.15 -7.26
C HIS A 421 -36.21 -12.34 -7.81
N ILE A 422 -35.91 -13.58 -8.21
CA ILE A 422 -34.66 -13.94 -8.88
C ILE A 422 -34.95 -14.23 -10.35
N TYR A 423 -34.19 -13.58 -11.25
CA TYR A 423 -34.28 -13.75 -12.70
C TYR A 423 -32.89 -13.71 -13.34
N GLU A 424 -32.74 -14.28 -14.53
CA GLU A 424 -31.44 -14.34 -15.23
C GLU A 424 -31.22 -13.10 -16.12
N VAL A 425 -30.02 -12.54 -16.06
CA VAL A 425 -29.52 -11.56 -17.05
C VAL A 425 -28.07 -11.90 -17.38
N GLY A 426 -27.77 -12.16 -18.66
CA GLY A 426 -26.39 -12.38 -19.11
C GLY A 426 -25.68 -13.55 -18.44
N GLY A 427 -26.41 -14.60 -18.03
CA GLY A 427 -25.87 -15.76 -17.32
C GLY A 427 -25.59 -15.54 -15.82
N GLU A 428 -26.00 -14.41 -15.26
CA GLU A 428 -26.00 -14.12 -13.82
C GLU A 428 -27.43 -14.16 -13.27
N TRP A 429 -27.60 -14.65 -12.04
CA TRP A 429 -28.81 -14.41 -11.27
C TRP A 429 -28.85 -12.97 -10.78
N ILE A 430 -29.94 -12.27 -11.05
CA ILE A 430 -30.23 -10.93 -10.55
C ILE A 430 -31.33 -11.01 -9.52
N SER A 431 -31.16 -10.30 -8.42
CA SER A 431 -32.14 -10.16 -7.35
C SER A 431 -32.85 -8.83 -7.49
N GLY A 432 -34.16 -8.78 -7.22
CA GLY A 432 -34.88 -7.52 -7.19
C GLY A 432 -35.99 -7.49 -6.15
N SER A 433 -36.35 -6.26 -5.76
CA SER A 433 -37.60 -5.94 -5.06
C SER A 433 -38.60 -5.43 -6.08
N GLN A 434 -39.72 -6.13 -6.26
CA GLN A 434 -40.75 -5.73 -7.21
C GLN A 434 -41.53 -4.50 -6.71
N ARG A 435 -41.79 -4.44 -5.40
CA ARG A 435 -42.57 -3.39 -4.74
C ARG A 435 -41.84 -2.05 -4.74
N TYR A 436 -40.52 -2.06 -4.57
CA TYR A 436 -39.70 -0.85 -4.55
C TYR A 436 -38.96 -0.61 -5.87
N GLY A 437 -38.94 -1.59 -6.78
CA GLY A 437 -38.29 -1.45 -8.09
C GLY A 437 -36.79 -1.22 -7.96
N VAL A 438 -36.12 -2.05 -7.16
CA VAL A 438 -34.66 -2.01 -6.94
C VAL A 438 -34.05 -3.34 -7.35
N THR A 439 -32.93 -3.31 -8.06
CA THR A 439 -32.21 -4.51 -8.53
C THR A 439 -30.81 -4.61 -7.93
N PHE A 440 -30.31 -5.83 -7.79
CA PHE A 440 -28.99 -6.14 -7.25
C PHE A 440 -28.32 -7.25 -8.05
N HIS A 441 -27.04 -7.06 -8.37
CA HIS A 441 -26.18 -8.15 -8.82
C HIS A 441 -25.95 -9.12 -7.67
N THR A 442 -26.13 -10.42 -7.92
CA THR A 442 -25.83 -11.47 -6.93
C THR A 442 -24.40 -11.98 -7.08
N HIS A 443 -23.79 -11.73 -8.25
CA HIS A 443 -22.52 -12.28 -8.72
C HIS A 443 -22.49 -13.82 -8.72
N ARG A 444 -23.66 -14.46 -8.80
CA ARG A 444 -23.80 -15.91 -8.91
C ARG A 444 -24.27 -16.27 -10.31
N HIS A 445 -23.56 -17.21 -10.93
CA HIS A 445 -23.85 -17.63 -12.29
C HIS A 445 -24.85 -18.79 -12.32
N VAL A 446 -25.73 -18.79 -13.33
CA VAL A 446 -26.78 -19.82 -13.52
C VAL A 446 -26.20 -21.22 -13.65
N LYS A 447 -24.98 -21.34 -14.19
CA LYS A 447 -24.27 -22.62 -14.35
C LYS A 447 -23.72 -23.20 -13.04
N ASP A 448 -23.54 -22.37 -12.01
CA ASP A 448 -22.82 -22.71 -10.78
C ASP A 448 -23.73 -22.77 -9.55
N THR A 449 -24.97 -22.25 -9.63
CA THR A 449 -25.88 -22.15 -8.47
C THR A 449 -27.33 -22.23 -8.90
N GLU A 450 -28.14 -22.98 -8.13
CA GLU A 450 -29.57 -23.11 -8.34
C GLU A 450 -30.34 -21.85 -7.91
N ARG A 451 -31.42 -21.54 -8.62
CA ARG A 451 -32.22 -20.32 -8.40
C ARG A 451 -32.76 -20.21 -6.98
N ASP A 452 -33.27 -21.31 -6.43
CA ASP A 452 -33.92 -21.32 -5.11
C ASP A 452 -32.92 -21.09 -3.96
N ASP A 453 -31.68 -21.55 -4.13
CA ASP A 453 -30.57 -21.27 -3.19
C ASP A 453 -30.19 -19.79 -3.21
N VAL A 454 -30.13 -19.19 -4.40
CA VAL A 454 -29.94 -17.74 -4.54
C VAL A 454 -31.10 -17.01 -3.86
N GLN A 455 -32.34 -17.38 -4.15
CA GLN A 455 -33.53 -16.73 -3.59
C GLN A 455 -33.54 -16.75 -2.06
N THR A 456 -33.28 -17.90 -1.45
CA THR A 456 -33.24 -18.03 0.02
C THR A 456 -32.15 -17.15 0.64
N SER A 457 -30.96 -17.14 0.03
CA SER A 457 -29.84 -16.32 0.52
C SER A 457 -30.07 -14.82 0.34
N GLU A 458 -30.68 -14.41 -0.77
CA GLU A 458 -31.02 -13.02 -1.05
C GLU A 458 -32.13 -12.52 -0.14
N GLN A 459 -33.14 -13.33 0.16
CA GLN A 459 -34.17 -13.01 1.15
C GLN A 459 -33.56 -12.67 2.51
N THR A 460 -32.66 -13.55 2.98
CA THR A 460 -31.97 -13.37 4.27
C THR A 460 -31.10 -12.11 4.26
N LYS A 461 -30.29 -11.93 3.21
CA LYS A 461 -29.38 -10.78 3.05
C LYS A 461 -30.14 -9.46 3.01
N LEU A 462 -31.17 -9.35 2.16
CA LEU A 462 -31.93 -8.11 1.98
C LEU A 462 -32.71 -7.73 3.24
N LYS A 463 -33.27 -8.72 3.96
CA LYS A 463 -33.93 -8.47 5.24
C LYS A 463 -32.97 -7.92 6.29
N TYR A 464 -31.76 -8.48 6.38
CA TYR A 464 -30.73 -7.99 7.29
C TYR A 464 -30.29 -6.56 6.93
N LEU A 465 -29.99 -6.31 5.66
CA LEU A 465 -29.51 -5.01 5.19
C LEU A 465 -30.57 -3.91 5.31
N ALA A 466 -31.86 -4.24 5.12
CA ALA A 466 -32.96 -3.31 5.34
C ALA A 466 -33.07 -2.88 6.81
N ARG A 467 -32.97 -3.83 7.74
CA ARG A 467 -32.93 -3.52 9.17
C ARG A 467 -31.73 -2.64 9.52
N LYS A 468 -30.51 -3.01 9.06
CA LYS A 468 -29.31 -2.22 9.33
C LYS A 468 -29.42 -0.80 8.76
N LEU A 469 -29.98 -0.63 7.56
CA LEU A 469 -30.17 0.69 6.98
C LEU A 469 -31.07 1.55 7.86
N LEU A 470 -32.16 0.99 8.39
CA LEU A 470 -33.03 1.73 9.33
C LEU A 470 -32.26 2.15 10.58
N GLU A 471 -31.45 1.27 11.15
CA GLU A 471 -30.57 1.57 12.29
C GLU A 471 -29.61 2.73 11.95
N ASP A 472 -28.92 2.67 10.80
CA ASP A 472 -28.02 3.75 10.35
C ASP A 472 -28.76 5.11 10.15
N LEU A 473 -30.03 5.06 9.71
CA LEU A 473 -30.85 6.27 9.52
C LEU A 473 -31.34 6.85 10.85
N GLU A 474 -31.67 6.00 11.82
CA GLU A 474 -32.09 6.40 13.17
C GLU A 474 -30.92 6.99 13.97
N ASP A 475 -29.72 6.41 13.83
CA ASP A 475 -28.50 6.89 14.50
C ASP A 475 -28.09 8.30 14.02
N GLY A 476 -28.43 8.68 12.79
CA GLY A 476 -28.20 10.03 12.28
C GLY A 476 -26.74 10.35 11.91
N GLU A 477 -25.79 9.47 12.20
CA GLU A 477 -24.35 9.72 12.05
C GLU A 477 -23.85 9.69 10.59
N LYS A 478 -24.61 9.04 9.69
CA LYS A 478 -24.22 8.84 8.29
C LYS A 478 -24.75 9.95 7.38
N ILE A 479 -23.93 10.30 6.40
CA ILE A 479 -24.33 11.17 5.28
C ILE A 479 -24.92 10.30 4.17
N ILE A 480 -26.15 10.60 3.79
CA ILE A 480 -26.84 9.90 2.72
C ILE A 480 -26.39 10.47 1.38
N VAL A 481 -25.92 9.62 0.48
CA VAL A 481 -25.49 10.03 -0.87
C VAL A 481 -26.43 9.45 -1.91
N ARG A 482 -26.96 10.31 -2.78
CA ARG A 482 -27.66 9.87 -3.99
C ARG A 482 -27.13 10.62 -5.19
N LYS A 483 -26.65 9.89 -6.19
CA LYS A 483 -26.29 10.46 -7.49
C LYS A 483 -27.51 10.49 -8.42
N SER A 484 -27.48 11.35 -9.44
CA SER A 484 -28.47 11.36 -10.52
C SER A 484 -27.85 11.82 -11.84
N ASN A 485 -27.89 10.95 -12.85
CA ASN A 485 -27.37 11.28 -14.19
C ASN A 485 -28.30 12.21 -14.97
N ARG A 486 -29.61 12.09 -14.79
CA ARG A 486 -30.60 12.98 -15.42
C ARG A 486 -30.74 14.34 -14.73
N GLY A 487 -30.08 14.51 -13.58
CA GLY A 487 -30.35 15.61 -12.67
C GLY A 487 -31.67 15.42 -11.91
N ILE A 488 -31.78 16.08 -10.77
CA ILE A 488 -32.93 15.95 -9.87
C ILE A 488 -33.42 17.34 -9.51
N THR A 489 -34.74 17.51 -9.51
CA THR A 489 -35.38 18.78 -9.18
C THR A 489 -35.28 19.07 -7.68
N VAL A 490 -35.31 20.34 -7.30
CA VAL A 490 -35.25 20.73 -5.88
C VAL A 490 -36.39 20.10 -5.07
N ASP A 491 -37.58 19.94 -5.66
CA ASP A 491 -38.73 19.33 -4.96
C ASP A 491 -38.57 17.81 -4.79
N GLU A 492 -37.97 17.14 -5.78
CA GLU A 492 -37.55 15.74 -5.64
C GLU A 492 -36.50 15.58 -4.51
N MET A 493 -35.50 16.47 -4.45
CA MET A 493 -34.49 16.45 -3.37
C MET A 493 -35.13 16.65 -1.99
N ARG A 494 -36.06 17.61 -1.86
CA ARG A 494 -36.78 17.90 -0.61
C ARG A 494 -37.66 16.74 -0.17
N SER A 495 -38.34 16.09 -1.11
CA SER A 495 -39.20 14.93 -0.83
C SER A 495 -38.37 13.77 -0.29
N LEU A 496 -37.18 13.56 -0.85
CA LEU A 496 -36.25 12.55 -0.36
C LEU A 496 -35.74 12.87 1.05
N LEU A 497 -35.31 14.12 1.29
CA LEU A 497 -34.90 14.56 2.63
C LEU A 497 -36.04 14.38 3.64
N GLN A 498 -37.28 14.72 3.29
CA GLN A 498 -38.43 14.53 4.16
C GLN A 498 -38.65 13.05 4.49
N GLY A 499 -38.43 12.16 3.52
CA GLY A 499 -38.51 10.71 3.75
C GLY A 499 -37.43 10.22 4.72
N VAL A 500 -36.18 10.68 4.57
CA VAL A 500 -35.05 10.35 5.46
C VAL A 500 -35.30 10.86 6.88
N ARG A 501 -35.77 12.11 7.00
CA ARG A 501 -36.07 12.77 8.29
C ARG A 501 -37.18 12.13 9.12
N ARG A 502 -37.88 11.14 8.58
CA ARG A 502 -38.80 10.32 9.37
C ARG A 502 -38.07 9.44 10.39
N TYR A 503 -36.80 9.15 10.16
CA TYR A 503 -35.98 8.25 10.97
C TYR A 503 -34.98 9.02 11.83
N GLY A 504 -34.21 9.91 11.19
CA GLY A 504 -33.20 10.72 11.89
C GLY A 504 -32.74 11.91 11.06
N ASP A 505 -31.87 12.72 11.64
CA ASP A 505 -31.40 13.98 11.05
C ASP A 505 -30.18 13.82 10.13
N CYS A 506 -30.06 12.68 9.44
CA CYS A 506 -28.97 12.41 8.50
C CYS A 506 -28.86 13.51 7.43
N PRO A 507 -27.66 14.07 7.19
CA PRO A 507 -27.43 14.94 6.04
C PRO A 507 -27.66 14.21 4.72
N LEU A 508 -28.31 14.88 3.76
CA LEU A 508 -28.54 14.34 2.41
C LEU A 508 -27.70 15.10 1.39
N LEU A 509 -26.76 14.40 0.76
CA LEU A 509 -25.95 14.87 -0.35
C LEU A 509 -26.50 14.29 -1.67
N ILE A 510 -26.94 15.20 -2.53
CA ILE A 510 -27.34 14.88 -3.90
C ILE A 510 -26.20 15.22 -4.85
N VAL A 511 -25.80 14.30 -5.71
CA VAL A 511 -24.68 14.50 -6.65
C VAL A 511 -25.17 14.45 -8.10
N SER A 512 -24.85 15.48 -8.89
CA SER A 512 -25.14 15.51 -10.33
C SER A 512 -23.89 15.83 -11.14
N GLU A 513 -23.95 15.62 -12.45
CA GLU A 513 -22.89 16.08 -13.35
C GLU A 513 -22.91 17.61 -13.45
N ALA A 514 -21.73 18.22 -13.54
CA ALA A 514 -21.57 19.65 -13.72
C ALA A 514 -22.02 20.06 -15.13
N THR A 515 -22.72 21.19 -15.23
CA THR A 515 -23.02 21.86 -16.51
C THR A 515 -22.05 23.03 -16.70
N ASP A 516 -21.91 23.55 -17.93
CA ASP A 516 -20.88 24.53 -18.33
C ASP A 516 -20.75 25.79 -17.44
N ASN A 517 -21.75 26.09 -16.60
CA ASN A 517 -21.80 27.26 -15.72
C ASN A 517 -21.69 26.95 -14.21
N VAL A 518 -21.41 25.71 -13.81
CA VAL A 518 -21.34 25.31 -12.40
C VAL A 518 -19.93 24.86 -12.02
N ALA A 519 -19.45 25.32 -10.85
CA ALA A 519 -18.13 24.95 -10.33
C ALA A 519 -18.04 23.44 -10.04
N ILE A 520 -17.08 22.78 -10.68
CA ILE A 520 -16.83 21.33 -10.54
C ILE A 520 -16.30 21.02 -9.14
N ASN A 521 -16.70 19.87 -8.60
CA ASN A 521 -16.30 19.32 -7.31
C ASN A 521 -16.57 20.28 -6.14
N THR A 522 -17.70 20.99 -6.22
CA THR A 522 -18.20 21.86 -5.15
C THR A 522 -19.49 21.30 -4.55
N VAL A 523 -19.73 21.62 -3.28
CA VAL A 523 -20.97 21.29 -2.56
C VAL A 523 -21.62 22.58 -2.11
N ARG A 524 -22.90 22.76 -2.47
CA ARG A 524 -23.73 23.87 -2.03
C ARG A 524 -24.76 23.39 -1.03
N ALA A 525 -24.78 23.99 0.16
CA ALA A 525 -25.87 23.79 1.10
C ALA A 525 -27.16 24.43 0.58
N LEU A 526 -28.25 23.65 0.52
CA LEU A 526 -29.59 24.10 0.17
C LEU A 526 -30.47 24.36 1.41
N GLY A 527 -29.95 24.05 2.60
CA GLY A 527 -30.61 24.26 3.90
C GLY A 527 -31.18 22.97 4.48
N ASN A 528 -31.41 22.94 5.81
CA ASN A 528 -32.05 21.81 6.51
C ASN A 528 -31.35 20.45 6.28
N GLY A 529 -30.02 20.42 6.27
CA GLY A 529 -29.27 19.19 6.02
C GLY A 529 -29.31 18.70 4.57
N LEU A 530 -29.88 19.47 3.63
CA LEU A 530 -29.81 19.17 2.20
C LEU A 530 -28.61 19.86 1.54
N PHE A 531 -27.86 19.09 0.78
CA PHE A 531 -26.67 19.52 0.05
C PHE A 531 -26.74 19.04 -1.39
N HIS A 532 -26.23 19.87 -2.30
CA HIS A 532 -26.11 19.53 -3.72
C HIS A 532 -24.65 19.67 -4.14
N GLY A 533 -24.05 18.56 -4.54
CA GLY A 533 -22.71 18.47 -5.08
C GLY A 533 -22.72 18.27 -6.59
N THR A 534 -21.69 18.78 -7.27
CA THR A 534 -21.51 18.58 -8.71
C THR A 534 -20.15 18.00 -9.03
N ILE A 535 -20.10 16.90 -9.79
CA ILE A 535 -18.83 16.30 -10.27
C ILE A 535 -18.64 16.50 -11.77
N ARG A 536 -17.40 16.35 -12.24
CA ARG A 536 -17.07 16.52 -13.66
C ARG A 536 -17.86 15.58 -14.57
N ARG A 537 -17.97 14.31 -14.17
CA ARG A 537 -18.63 13.28 -14.97
C ARG A 537 -19.10 12.13 -14.08
N LEU A 538 -20.36 11.75 -14.21
CA LEU A 538 -20.89 10.52 -13.62
C LEU A 538 -20.65 9.35 -14.57
N ALA A 539 -20.52 8.15 -14.02
CA ALA A 539 -20.48 6.95 -14.84
C ALA A 539 -21.85 6.74 -15.52
N PRO A 540 -21.87 6.40 -16.82
CA PRO A 540 -23.12 6.12 -17.50
C PRO A 540 -23.74 4.82 -16.93
N TYR A 541 -25.06 4.67 -17.02
CA TYR A 541 -25.78 3.59 -16.35
C TYR A 541 -25.30 2.20 -16.78
N GLU A 542 -24.93 2.04 -18.05
CA GLU A 542 -24.39 0.81 -18.62
C GLU A 542 -22.98 0.45 -18.12
N ASN A 543 -22.26 1.38 -17.50
CA ASN A 543 -20.91 1.15 -17.00
C ASN A 543 -20.64 1.89 -15.69
N ALA A 544 -21.32 1.47 -14.62
CA ALA A 544 -21.12 2.00 -13.26
C ALA A 544 -19.65 1.92 -12.78
N GLY A 545 -18.84 1.01 -13.31
CA GLY A 545 -17.41 0.89 -12.98
C GLY A 545 -16.55 2.06 -13.48
N GLY A 546 -17.07 2.90 -14.38
CA GLY A 546 -16.37 4.05 -14.93
C GLY A 546 -16.25 5.27 -14.01
N GLY A 547 -16.79 5.20 -12.78
CA GLY A 547 -16.77 6.32 -11.82
C GLY A 547 -15.36 6.73 -11.40
N SER A 548 -15.15 8.05 -11.32
CA SER A 548 -13.88 8.71 -10.95
C SER A 548 -13.70 8.74 -9.43
N VAL A 549 -12.74 7.98 -8.92
CA VAL A 549 -12.43 7.98 -7.47
C VAL A 549 -12.05 9.38 -6.99
N GLU A 550 -11.32 10.13 -7.79
CA GLU A 550 -10.86 11.48 -7.44
C GLU A 550 -12.02 12.49 -7.36
N ASP A 551 -12.95 12.48 -8.32
CA ASP A 551 -14.09 13.41 -8.28
C ASP A 551 -15.03 13.10 -7.10
N TRP A 552 -15.24 11.81 -6.80
CA TRP A 552 -15.99 11.38 -5.62
C TRP A 552 -15.28 11.75 -4.31
N ARG A 553 -13.95 11.60 -4.24
CA ARG A 553 -13.14 12.02 -3.08
C ARG A 553 -13.31 13.51 -2.83
N GLN A 554 -13.17 14.34 -3.86
CA GLN A 554 -13.28 15.78 -3.72
C GLN A 554 -14.68 16.22 -3.26
N ILE A 555 -15.75 15.60 -3.77
CA ILE A 555 -17.11 15.89 -3.31
C ILE A 555 -17.36 15.45 -1.88
N CYS A 556 -16.87 14.28 -1.47
CA CYS A 556 -16.96 13.84 -0.08
C CYS A 556 -16.22 14.82 0.85
N CYS A 557 -14.99 15.24 0.51
CA CYS A 557 -14.25 16.26 1.27
C CYS A 557 -15.02 17.58 1.35
N ALA A 558 -15.55 18.07 0.23
CA ALA A 558 -16.31 19.32 0.20
C ALA A 558 -17.60 19.24 1.05
N MET A 559 -18.24 18.07 1.10
CA MET A 559 -19.39 17.84 1.96
C MET A 559 -19.02 17.91 3.44
N ILE A 560 -17.91 17.28 3.85
CA ILE A 560 -17.44 17.36 5.24
C ILE A 560 -17.13 18.81 5.63
N ALA A 561 -16.40 19.54 4.79
CA ALA A 561 -16.10 20.94 5.04
C ALA A 561 -17.38 21.80 5.18
N GLN A 562 -18.42 21.52 4.39
CA GLN A 562 -19.72 22.21 4.49
C GLN A 562 -20.48 21.89 5.78
N LEU A 563 -20.33 20.69 6.34
CA LEU A 563 -20.91 20.33 7.63
C LEU A 563 -20.19 21.01 8.79
N GLU A 564 -18.86 21.03 8.75
CA GLU A 564 -18.00 21.71 9.74
C GLU A 564 -18.28 23.22 9.80
N GLU A 565 -18.38 23.89 8.64
CA GLU A 565 -18.70 25.33 8.55
C GLU A 565 -20.06 25.68 9.19
N LYS A 566 -20.99 24.72 9.24
CA LYS A 566 -22.34 24.91 9.78
C LYS A 566 -22.53 24.39 11.21
N GLY A 567 -21.50 23.81 11.83
CA GLY A 567 -21.58 23.24 13.17
C GLY A 567 -22.54 22.05 13.28
N LEU A 568 -22.73 21.31 12.19
CA LEU A 568 -23.50 20.07 12.15
C LEU A 568 -22.49 18.91 12.13
N ASN A 569 -22.37 18.17 13.24
CA ASN A 569 -21.41 17.05 13.35
C ASN A 569 -21.92 15.79 12.65
#